data_AF-A0A927H3L0-F1
#
_entry.id   AF-A0A927H3L0-F1
#
_cell.length_a   1.000
_cell.length_b   1.000
_cell.length_c   1.000
_cell.angle_alpha   90.00
_cell.angle_beta   90.00
_cell.angle_gamma   90.00
#
_symmetry.space_group_name_H-M   'P 1'
#
loop_
_entity.id
_entity.type
_entity.pdbx_description
1 polymer ?
#
loop_
_entity_poly.entity_id
_entity_poly.type
_entity_poly.pdbx_seq_one_letter_code
_entity_poly.pdbx_strand_id
1 'polypeptide(L)'
;MLQFLKGMFEKKPPEKVKPEFYPIVCPFCFSKFNPDAVVFRAAHHVEDDQDYALQEDEALNKYRGRFNLSPIDEIEAVIDPISIPDESKIYSGKVLVGVNDRYGRVTRKRLCPHCHNELPITSGKVASNIISIVGASQVGKSVYMTSLIHTLQHATASNFNAACIPLNAEISRRFRQNYEEPIFERGTMLEMTQKEEKQEPFIFQFVFKGEDVAPLTLVFFDVAGEIMTDRDLLDLYAAHIKNSSGILFMVDPLQIKTIRDRLLLNVGNQAGEFASRYDEPREVAITMFENFIGHQDKAKTDIPTAVVLTKSDMLQHLKEEDGEYIRSNSNVFRDVVHRQHLNMTEFENINGEIRRFLEKVDRPFKDALDVYFTDTAYFAVSALGSNPVDRKITGVVNPWRVDEPFVWLLYKLNYIEGREGGEGS
;
A
#
# COMPACT_ATOMS: atom_id res chain seq x y z
N MET A 1 38.83 -11.30 -28.86
CA MET A 1 39.58 -11.69 -27.64
C MET A 1 39.48 -10.66 -26.51
N LEU A 2 39.23 -9.35 -26.79
CA LEU A 2 39.07 -8.32 -25.74
C LEU A 2 37.65 -8.17 -25.13
N GLN A 3 36.61 -8.79 -25.69
CA GLN A 3 35.25 -8.78 -25.10
C GLN A 3 35.03 -9.88 -24.04
N PHE A 4 35.87 -10.91 -24.02
CA PHE A 4 35.72 -12.06 -23.10
C PHE A 4 36.25 -11.78 -21.69
N LEU A 5 37.09 -10.75 -21.51
CA LEU A 5 37.71 -10.38 -20.24
C LEU A 5 36.92 -9.32 -19.45
N LYS A 6 35.87 -8.71 -20.04
CA LYS A 6 35.06 -7.69 -19.34
C LYS A 6 34.01 -8.29 -18.39
N GLY A 7 33.65 -9.57 -18.55
CA GLY A 7 32.68 -10.26 -17.69
C GLY A 7 33.25 -10.84 -16.38
N MET A 8 34.56 -10.79 -16.16
CA MET A 8 35.19 -11.36 -14.95
C MET A 8 35.41 -10.35 -13.82
N PHE A 9 35.10 -9.07 -14.02
CA PHE A 9 35.35 -8.00 -13.04
C PHE A 9 34.12 -7.13 -12.72
N GLU A 10 32.92 -7.62 -12.95
CA GLU A 10 31.76 -7.10 -12.24
C GLU A 10 31.86 -7.59 -10.80
N LYS A 11 32.42 -6.74 -9.93
CA LYS A 11 32.36 -6.95 -8.49
C LYS A 11 30.88 -7.15 -8.15
N LYS A 12 30.51 -8.37 -7.74
CA LYS A 12 29.22 -8.61 -7.09
C LYS A 12 29.01 -7.48 -6.09
N PRO A 13 27.86 -6.77 -6.12
CA PRO A 13 27.60 -5.73 -5.15
C PRO A 13 27.83 -6.32 -3.75
N PRO A 14 28.48 -5.57 -2.83
CA PRO A 14 28.79 -6.07 -1.51
C PRO A 14 27.50 -6.62 -0.88
N GLU A 15 27.56 -7.86 -0.42
CA GLU A 15 26.43 -8.55 0.18
C GLU A 15 25.95 -7.71 1.36
N LYS A 16 24.74 -7.14 1.26
CA LYS A 16 24.17 -6.28 2.31
C LYS A 16 24.07 -7.13 3.59
N VAL A 17 24.91 -6.85 4.58
CA VAL A 17 24.87 -7.54 5.88
C VAL A 17 23.50 -7.29 6.50
N LYS A 18 22.68 -8.34 6.61
CA LYS A 18 21.35 -8.25 7.22
C LYS A 18 21.55 -7.99 8.73
N PRO A 19 20.91 -6.96 9.32
CA PRO A 19 20.92 -6.77 10.76
C PRO A 19 20.27 -7.96 11.48
N GLU A 20 20.63 -8.16 12.75
CA GLU A 20 20.16 -9.30 13.54
C GLU A 20 18.66 -9.22 13.89
N PHE A 21 18.10 -8.01 13.86
CA PHE A 21 16.69 -7.72 13.99
C PHE A 21 16.37 -6.37 13.32
N TYR A 22 15.08 -6.12 13.10
CA TYR A 22 14.57 -4.88 12.53
C TYR A 22 13.57 -4.24 13.49
N PRO A 23 13.48 -2.89 13.55
CA PRO A 23 12.36 -2.23 14.23
C PRO A 23 11.03 -2.70 13.64
N ILE A 24 10.04 -2.90 14.50
CA ILE A 24 8.69 -3.29 14.11
C ILE A 24 7.88 -2.02 13.90
N VAL A 25 7.21 -1.93 12.75
CA VAL A 25 6.07 -1.02 12.57
C VAL A 25 4.81 -1.86 12.60
N CYS A 26 3.92 -1.61 13.57
CA CYS A 26 2.66 -2.33 13.66
C CYS A 26 1.77 -1.98 12.45
N PRO A 27 1.25 -2.96 11.68
CA PRO A 27 0.42 -2.69 10.52
C PRO A 27 -1.00 -2.20 10.86
N PHE A 28 -1.37 -2.23 12.15
CA PHE A 28 -2.68 -1.78 12.63
C PHE A 28 -2.63 -0.35 13.17
N CYS A 29 -1.70 -0.06 14.10
CA CYS A 29 -1.62 1.25 14.76
C CYS A 29 -0.44 2.11 14.28
N PHE A 30 0.40 1.61 13.36
CA PHE A 30 1.58 2.26 12.80
C PHE A 30 2.62 2.74 13.82
N SER A 31 2.52 2.30 15.08
CA SER A 31 3.53 2.57 16.10
C SER A 31 4.82 1.81 15.76
N LYS A 32 5.95 2.49 15.88
CA LYS A 32 7.29 1.94 15.65
C LYS A 32 7.96 1.65 16.98
N PHE A 33 8.39 0.41 17.18
CA PHE A 33 9.02 -0.05 18.42
C PHE A 33 10.06 -1.14 18.15
N ASN A 34 10.87 -1.46 19.15
CA ASN A 34 11.93 -2.45 19.08
C ASN A 34 11.34 -3.86 19.36
N PRO A 35 11.79 -4.94 18.69
CA PRO A 35 11.29 -6.30 18.91
C PRO A 35 11.24 -6.81 20.35
N ASP A 36 12.05 -6.27 21.26
CA ASP A 36 12.07 -6.59 22.69
C ASP A 36 10.84 -6.06 23.44
N ALA A 37 10.17 -5.03 22.93
CA ALA A 37 8.95 -4.46 23.52
C ALA A 37 7.68 -5.27 23.19
N VAL A 38 7.77 -6.37 22.43
CA VAL A 38 6.62 -7.20 22.06
C VAL A 38 6.04 -7.90 23.28
N VAL A 39 4.72 -7.84 23.46
CA VAL A 39 3.99 -8.62 24.48
C VAL A 39 3.31 -9.83 23.86
N PHE A 40 2.78 -10.75 24.67
CA PHE A 40 2.18 -12.00 24.19
C PHE A 40 0.74 -12.17 24.66
N ARG A 41 -0.13 -12.75 23.84
CA ARG A 41 -1.43 -13.26 24.32
C ARG A 41 -1.22 -14.64 24.94
N ALA A 42 -1.73 -14.88 26.14
CA ALA A 42 -1.72 -16.21 26.73
C ALA A 42 -2.42 -17.23 25.82
N ALA A 43 -1.92 -18.47 25.80
CA ALA A 43 -2.52 -19.55 25.00
C ALA A 43 -3.71 -20.23 25.68
N HIS A 44 -3.98 -19.87 26.95
CA HIS A 44 -4.99 -20.45 27.81
C HIS A 44 -5.38 -19.43 28.88
N HIS A 45 -6.42 -19.74 29.66
CA HIS A 45 -6.78 -19.00 30.86
C HIS A 45 -6.83 -19.92 32.10
N VAL A 46 -6.71 -19.33 33.28
CA VAL A 46 -6.81 -20.00 34.58
C VAL A 46 -7.67 -19.15 35.51
N GLU A 47 -8.80 -19.67 35.98
CA GLU A 47 -9.79 -18.89 36.76
C GLU A 47 -9.23 -18.35 38.08
N ASP A 48 -8.42 -19.15 38.78
CA ASP A 48 -7.86 -18.80 40.09
C ASP A 48 -6.52 -18.05 40.03
N ASP A 49 -6.07 -17.66 38.83
CA ASP A 49 -4.82 -16.91 38.63
C ASP A 49 -5.11 -15.60 37.90
N GLN A 50 -5.04 -14.48 38.62
CA GLN A 50 -5.34 -13.16 38.06
C GLN A 50 -4.46 -12.78 36.86
N ASP A 51 -3.23 -13.29 36.78
CA ASP A 51 -2.35 -12.98 35.64
C ASP A 51 -2.71 -13.79 34.38
N TYR A 52 -3.55 -14.83 34.51
CA TYR A 52 -3.98 -15.72 33.42
C TYR A 52 -5.50 -15.81 33.30
N ALA A 53 -6.28 -15.12 34.13
CA ALA A 53 -7.73 -15.08 34.00
C ALA A 53 -8.15 -14.36 32.71
N LEU A 54 -9.33 -14.72 32.20
CA LEU A 54 -9.98 -13.94 31.16
C LEU A 54 -10.25 -12.54 31.70
N GLN A 55 -9.93 -11.53 30.89
CA GLN A 55 -10.00 -10.14 31.28
C GLN A 55 -10.31 -9.27 30.08
N GLU A 56 -10.66 -8.02 30.36
CA GLU A 56 -10.72 -6.98 29.33
C GLU A 56 -9.30 -6.61 28.88
N ASP A 57 -9.16 -6.32 27.59
CA ASP A 57 -7.95 -5.73 27.05
C ASP A 57 -8.21 -4.27 26.66
N GLU A 58 -7.87 -3.34 27.56
CA GLU A 58 -8.12 -1.90 27.35
C GLU A 58 -7.44 -1.36 26.09
N ALA A 59 -6.22 -1.79 25.77
CA ALA A 59 -5.48 -1.26 24.61
C ALA A 59 -6.08 -1.78 23.29
N LEU A 60 -6.49 -3.05 23.26
CA LEU A 60 -7.19 -3.63 22.12
C LEU A 60 -8.58 -3.00 21.97
N ASN A 61 -9.34 -2.87 23.06
CA ASN A 61 -10.67 -2.27 23.04
C ASN A 61 -10.63 -0.78 22.65
N LYS A 62 -9.59 -0.04 23.08
CA LYS A 62 -9.35 1.33 22.61
C LYS A 62 -9.08 1.38 21.11
N TYR A 63 -8.28 0.45 20.57
CA TYR A 63 -8.06 0.35 19.13
C TYR A 63 -9.38 0.02 18.40
N ARG A 64 -10.13 -0.98 18.87
CA ARG A 64 -11.42 -1.40 18.29
C ARG A 64 -12.45 -0.27 18.27
N GLY A 65 -12.52 0.52 19.35
CA GLY A 65 -13.39 1.69 19.44
C GLY A 65 -13.10 2.76 18.39
N ARG A 66 -11.85 2.89 17.91
CA ARG A 66 -11.51 3.79 16.79
C ARG A 66 -12.18 3.40 15.49
N PHE A 67 -12.65 2.15 15.36
CA PHE A 67 -13.31 1.63 14.17
C PHE A 67 -14.78 1.25 14.43
N ASN A 68 -15.37 1.78 15.51
CA ASN A 68 -16.72 1.48 15.96
C ASN A 68 -17.00 -0.03 16.12
N LEU A 69 -15.95 -0.82 16.42
CA LEU A 69 -16.09 -2.25 16.69
C LEU A 69 -16.47 -2.47 18.15
N SER A 70 -17.36 -3.43 18.41
CA SER A 70 -17.76 -3.80 19.76
C SER A 70 -16.55 -4.21 20.62
N PRO A 71 -16.50 -3.83 21.91
CA PRO A 71 -15.44 -4.29 22.80
C PRO A 71 -15.47 -5.82 22.96
N ILE A 72 -14.35 -6.36 23.42
CA ILE A 72 -14.22 -7.76 23.85
C ILE A 72 -14.08 -7.74 25.37
N ASP A 73 -15.07 -8.30 26.06
CA ASP A 73 -15.14 -8.27 27.53
C ASP A 73 -14.28 -9.39 28.15
N GLU A 74 -14.15 -10.53 27.46
CA GLU A 74 -13.39 -11.68 27.91
C GLU A 74 -12.40 -12.14 26.83
N ILE A 75 -11.10 -11.94 27.08
CA ILE A 75 -10.01 -12.44 26.25
C ILE A 75 -8.86 -12.92 27.14
N GLU A 76 -8.00 -13.81 26.63
CA GLU A 76 -6.86 -14.29 27.40
C GLU A 76 -5.92 -13.16 27.80
N ALA A 77 -5.22 -13.33 28.92
CA ALA A 77 -4.32 -12.32 29.48
C ALA A 77 -3.18 -11.91 28.52
N VAL A 78 -2.71 -10.67 28.66
CA VAL A 78 -1.48 -10.20 28.04
C VAL A 78 -0.31 -10.50 28.96
N ILE A 79 0.69 -11.21 28.44
CA ILE A 79 1.91 -11.59 29.11
C ILE A 79 3.01 -10.59 28.71
N ASP A 80 3.53 -9.86 29.71
CA ASP A 80 4.75 -9.07 29.57
C ASP A 80 5.99 -9.99 29.65
N PRO A 81 6.88 -10.02 28.64
CA PRO A 81 8.09 -10.83 28.67
C PRO A 81 9.02 -10.57 29.86
N ILE A 82 8.94 -9.41 30.51
CA ILE A 82 9.71 -9.09 31.71
C ILE A 82 9.33 -10.04 32.86
N SER A 83 8.07 -10.48 32.91
CA SER A 83 7.58 -11.45 33.91
C SER A 83 8.02 -12.89 33.64
N ILE A 84 8.60 -13.17 32.47
CA ILE A 84 8.99 -14.52 32.04
C ILE A 84 10.49 -14.73 32.27
N PRO A 85 10.92 -15.84 32.91
CA PRO A 85 12.33 -16.19 33.04
C PRO A 85 13.01 -16.36 31.67
N ASP A 86 14.30 -16.03 31.59
CA ASP A 86 15.04 -16.08 30.31
C ASP A 86 15.10 -17.48 29.70
N GLU A 87 15.19 -18.53 30.53
CA GLU A 87 15.13 -19.93 30.11
C GLU A 87 13.79 -20.35 29.48
N SER A 88 12.73 -19.59 29.75
CA SER A 88 11.37 -19.81 29.24
C SER A 88 11.07 -18.96 28.00
N LYS A 89 12.01 -18.13 27.54
CA LYS A 89 11.87 -17.31 26.33
C LYS A 89 12.34 -18.09 25.10
N ILE A 90 11.56 -18.00 24.02
CA ILE A 90 11.84 -18.69 22.76
C ILE A 90 12.27 -17.67 21.72
N TYR A 91 13.51 -17.78 21.24
CA TYR A 91 14.08 -16.87 20.25
C TYR A 91 14.24 -17.54 18.88
N SER A 92 14.10 -16.73 17.82
CA SER A 92 14.47 -17.07 16.45
C SER A 92 15.50 -16.04 16.01
N GLY A 93 16.77 -16.42 15.97
CA GLY A 93 17.86 -15.43 15.91
C GLY A 93 17.85 -14.59 17.19
N LYS A 94 17.82 -13.25 17.07
CA LYS A 94 17.71 -12.32 18.21
C LYS A 94 16.30 -11.81 18.49
N VAL A 95 15.30 -12.36 17.81
CA VAL A 95 13.91 -11.92 17.94
C VAL A 95 13.16 -12.87 18.87
N LEU A 96 12.52 -12.33 19.91
CA LEU A 96 11.64 -13.08 20.81
C LEU A 96 10.38 -13.49 20.03
N VAL A 97 10.17 -14.79 19.86
CA VAL A 97 9.07 -15.35 19.04
C VAL A 97 8.04 -16.12 19.84
N GLY A 98 8.32 -16.42 21.10
CA GLY A 98 7.39 -17.11 21.98
C GLY A 98 7.86 -17.08 23.41
N VAL A 99 6.94 -17.41 24.31
CA VAL A 99 7.20 -17.58 25.73
C VAL A 99 6.53 -18.85 26.22
N ASN A 100 7.18 -19.54 27.16
CA ASN A 100 6.62 -20.64 27.92
C ASN A 100 6.20 -20.09 29.28
N ASP A 101 4.92 -20.15 29.60
CA ASP A 101 4.42 -19.64 30.88
C ASP A 101 4.73 -20.58 32.06
N ARG A 102 4.38 -20.13 33.27
CA ARG A 102 4.57 -20.88 34.52
C ARG A 102 3.78 -22.19 34.59
N TYR A 103 2.80 -22.38 33.69
CA TYR A 103 2.02 -23.62 33.56
C TYR A 103 2.57 -24.56 32.48
N GLY A 104 3.70 -24.21 31.85
CA GLY A 104 4.31 -25.00 30.79
C GLY A 104 3.56 -24.91 29.46
N ARG A 105 2.72 -23.88 29.26
CA ARG A 105 2.05 -23.63 27.99
C ARG A 105 2.85 -22.62 27.18
N VAL A 106 3.10 -22.98 25.91
CA VAL A 106 3.81 -22.13 24.98
C VAL A 106 2.81 -21.26 24.20
N THR A 107 3.05 -19.95 24.17
CA THR A 107 2.39 -19.04 23.25
C THR A 107 3.38 -18.42 22.27
N ARG A 108 2.91 -18.22 21.03
CA ARG A 108 3.61 -17.48 19.96
C ARG A 108 2.76 -16.33 19.42
N LYS A 109 1.64 -16.03 20.06
CA LYS A 109 0.73 -14.94 19.71
C LYS A 109 1.36 -13.62 20.15
N ARG A 110 2.25 -13.08 19.32
CA ARG A 110 2.95 -11.82 19.56
C ARG A 110 2.02 -10.64 19.31
N LEU A 111 1.98 -9.69 20.21
CA LEU A 111 1.10 -8.53 20.13
C LEU A 111 1.91 -7.23 20.06
N CYS A 112 1.32 -6.21 19.43
CA CYS A 112 1.83 -4.85 19.51
C CYS A 112 1.64 -4.32 20.94
N PRO A 113 2.68 -3.77 21.61
CA PRO A 113 2.55 -3.25 22.97
C PRO A 113 1.67 -2.00 23.10
N HIS A 114 1.25 -1.40 21.98
CA HIS A 114 0.45 -0.18 21.98
C HIS A 114 -1.03 -0.41 21.69
N CYS A 115 -1.38 -1.46 20.95
CA CYS A 115 -2.77 -1.72 20.55
C CYS A 115 -3.20 -3.19 20.71
N HIS A 116 -2.30 -4.05 21.19
CA HIS A 116 -2.50 -5.48 21.44
C HIS A 116 -3.08 -6.31 20.27
N ASN A 117 -3.04 -5.78 19.04
CA ASN A 117 -3.30 -6.57 17.83
C ASN A 117 -2.16 -7.55 17.58
N GLU A 118 -2.50 -8.74 17.09
CA GLU A 118 -1.53 -9.78 16.76
C GLU A 118 -0.65 -9.35 15.59
N LEU A 119 0.67 -9.39 15.81
CA LEU A 119 1.66 -8.99 14.83
C LEU A 119 1.91 -10.12 13.82
N PRO A 120 2.22 -9.80 12.55
CA PRO A 120 2.71 -10.79 11.60
C PRO A 120 3.91 -11.56 12.16
N ILE A 121 3.98 -12.88 11.92
CA ILE A 121 5.01 -13.78 12.45
C ILE A 121 6.45 -13.29 12.14
N THR A 122 6.62 -12.62 11.00
CA THR A 122 7.90 -12.09 10.52
C THR A 122 8.30 -10.75 11.14
N SER A 123 7.41 -10.11 11.91
CA SER A 123 7.67 -8.81 12.54
C SER A 123 8.96 -8.86 13.36
N GLY A 124 9.88 -7.93 13.13
CA GLY A 124 11.14 -7.85 13.84
C GLY A 124 12.25 -8.75 13.27
N LYS A 125 11.90 -9.79 12.50
CA LYS A 125 12.86 -10.62 11.75
C LYS A 125 13.24 -9.97 10.42
N VAL A 126 12.34 -9.16 9.88
CA VAL A 126 12.49 -8.47 8.60
C VAL A 126 12.02 -7.03 8.72
N ALA A 127 12.44 -6.18 7.77
CA ALA A 127 11.96 -4.80 7.70
C ALA A 127 10.44 -4.76 7.53
N SER A 128 9.76 -3.98 8.37
CA SER A 128 8.35 -3.66 8.19
C SER A 128 8.21 -2.67 7.03
N ASN A 129 8.07 -3.20 5.82
CA ASN A 129 7.84 -2.39 4.64
C ASN A 129 6.34 -2.17 4.45
N ILE A 130 5.87 -0.93 4.63
CA ILE A 130 4.45 -0.54 4.50
C ILE A 130 4.28 0.33 3.26
N ILE A 131 3.31 0.03 2.41
CA ILE A 131 2.97 0.86 1.26
C ILE A 131 1.68 1.63 1.56
N SER A 132 1.73 2.95 1.50
CA SER A 132 0.57 3.82 1.76
C SER A 132 -0.08 4.30 0.47
N ILE A 133 -1.41 4.26 0.39
CA ILE A 133 -2.17 4.93 -0.68
C ILE A 133 -2.61 6.31 -0.18
N VAL A 134 -2.28 7.35 -0.93
CA VAL A 134 -2.68 8.74 -0.64
C VAL A 134 -3.37 9.32 -1.86
N GLY A 135 -4.38 10.16 -1.65
CA GLY A 135 -5.07 10.88 -2.71
C GLY A 135 -6.35 11.52 -2.20
N ALA A 136 -6.88 12.49 -2.95
CA ALA A 136 -8.15 13.15 -2.63
C ALA A 136 -9.33 12.16 -2.51
N SER A 137 -10.46 12.63 -2.02
CA SER A 137 -11.72 11.90 -2.13
C SER A 137 -12.05 11.64 -3.61
N GLN A 138 -12.68 10.50 -3.90
CA GLN A 138 -13.20 10.13 -5.23
C GLN A 138 -12.17 9.89 -6.35
N VAL A 139 -10.86 9.89 -6.05
CA VAL A 139 -9.81 9.55 -7.05
C VAL A 139 -9.76 8.08 -7.45
N GLY A 140 -10.60 7.24 -6.84
CA GLY A 140 -10.67 5.80 -7.10
C GLY A 140 -9.73 4.94 -6.25
N LYS A 141 -9.30 5.41 -5.05
CA LYS A 141 -8.42 4.65 -4.14
C LYS A 141 -8.93 3.23 -3.87
N SER A 142 -10.20 3.11 -3.46
CA SER A 142 -10.83 1.82 -3.13
C SER A 142 -10.89 0.89 -4.34
N VAL A 143 -11.28 1.42 -5.51
CA VAL A 143 -11.35 0.65 -6.77
C VAL A 143 -9.96 0.21 -7.24
N TYR A 144 -8.98 1.10 -7.16
CA TYR A 144 -7.58 0.79 -7.48
C TYR A 144 -7.03 -0.27 -6.52
N MET A 145 -7.24 -0.12 -5.21
CA MET A 145 -6.84 -1.09 -4.19
C MET A 145 -7.44 -2.47 -4.50
N THR A 146 -8.75 -2.56 -4.76
CA THR A 146 -9.39 -3.84 -5.09
C THR A 146 -8.76 -4.48 -6.31
N SER A 147 -8.58 -3.69 -7.37
CA SER A 147 -8.06 -4.17 -8.66
C SER A 147 -6.58 -4.57 -8.55
N LEU A 148 -5.79 -3.83 -7.78
CA LEU A 148 -4.41 -4.16 -7.47
C LEU A 148 -4.36 -5.49 -6.72
N ILE A 149 -5.07 -5.64 -5.60
CA ILE A 149 -5.03 -6.88 -4.80
C ILE A 149 -5.48 -8.08 -5.62
N HIS A 150 -6.58 -7.97 -6.37
CA HIS A 150 -7.04 -9.02 -7.27
C HIS A 150 -5.96 -9.40 -8.28
N THR A 151 -5.35 -8.41 -8.94
CA THR A 151 -4.27 -8.64 -9.92
C THR A 151 -3.03 -9.28 -9.28
N LEU A 152 -2.66 -8.85 -8.07
CA LEU A 152 -1.55 -9.43 -7.31
C LEU A 152 -1.81 -10.90 -6.97
N GLN A 153 -3.02 -11.24 -6.52
CA GLN A 153 -3.40 -12.60 -6.13
C GLN A 153 -3.49 -13.55 -7.33
N HIS A 154 -4.02 -13.08 -8.46
CA HIS A 154 -4.32 -13.94 -9.61
C HIS A 154 -3.24 -13.98 -10.69
N ALA A 155 -2.40 -12.95 -10.80
CA ALA A 155 -1.41 -12.84 -11.88
C ALA A 155 -0.02 -12.45 -11.38
N THR A 156 0.14 -11.25 -10.82
CA THR A 156 1.47 -10.64 -10.57
C THR A 156 2.32 -11.48 -9.62
N ALA A 157 1.78 -11.98 -8.51
CA ALA A 157 2.57 -12.74 -7.55
C ALA A 157 3.23 -13.97 -8.18
N SER A 158 2.55 -14.66 -9.09
CA SER A 158 3.10 -15.81 -9.82
C SER A 158 4.30 -15.43 -10.69
N ASN A 159 4.27 -14.26 -11.32
CA ASN A 159 5.35 -13.73 -12.17
C ASN A 159 6.63 -13.41 -11.38
N PHE A 160 6.52 -13.23 -10.06
CA PHE A 160 7.63 -12.95 -9.15
C PHE A 160 7.95 -14.11 -8.19
N ASN A 161 7.42 -15.31 -8.49
CA ASN A 161 7.57 -16.49 -7.64
C ASN A 161 7.17 -16.23 -6.18
N ALA A 162 6.02 -15.58 -6.00
CA ALA A 162 5.46 -15.16 -4.73
C ALA A 162 3.98 -15.55 -4.63
N ALA A 163 3.39 -15.28 -3.47
CA ALA A 163 1.96 -15.32 -3.21
C ALA A 163 1.53 -14.02 -2.51
N CYS A 164 0.39 -13.45 -2.90
CA CYS A 164 -0.25 -12.37 -2.18
C CYS A 164 -1.34 -12.96 -1.28
N ILE A 165 -1.21 -12.84 0.04
CA ILE A 165 -2.13 -13.45 1.01
C ILE A 165 -2.63 -12.44 2.04
N PRO A 166 -3.89 -12.50 2.48
CA PRO A 166 -4.38 -11.67 3.57
C PRO A 166 -3.71 -12.07 4.89
N LEU A 167 -3.55 -11.11 5.81
CA LEU A 167 -2.91 -11.37 7.11
C LEU A 167 -3.69 -12.39 7.95
N ASN A 168 -5.02 -12.37 7.87
CA ASN A 168 -5.90 -13.32 8.55
C ASN A 168 -7.19 -13.58 7.76
N ALA A 169 -7.95 -14.60 8.19
CA ALA A 169 -9.19 -15.02 7.53
C ALA A 169 -10.29 -13.95 7.57
N GLU A 170 -10.34 -13.12 8.61
CA GLU A 170 -11.35 -12.06 8.75
C GLU A 170 -11.13 -10.96 7.70
N ILE A 171 -9.89 -10.49 7.56
CA ILE A 171 -9.49 -9.53 6.52
C ILE A 171 -9.82 -10.09 5.13
N SER A 172 -9.53 -11.38 4.90
CA SER A 172 -9.86 -12.07 3.65
C SER A 172 -11.36 -12.01 3.34
N ARG A 173 -12.20 -12.37 4.32
CA ARG A 173 -13.65 -12.42 4.16
C ARG A 173 -14.23 -11.04 3.90
N ARG A 174 -13.84 -10.04 4.70
CA ARG A 174 -14.29 -8.66 4.58
C ARG A 174 -13.91 -8.06 3.23
N PHE A 175 -12.66 -8.24 2.80
CA PHE A 175 -12.18 -7.75 1.52
C PHE A 175 -12.97 -8.39 0.36
N ARG A 176 -13.11 -9.71 0.39
CA ARG A 176 -13.83 -10.42 -0.67
C ARG A 176 -15.28 -9.94 -0.81
N GLN A 177 -16.04 -9.94 0.28
CA GLN A 177 -17.47 -9.62 0.27
C GLN A 177 -17.77 -8.16 -0.09
N ASN A 178 -16.97 -7.23 0.45
CA ASN A 178 -17.24 -5.81 0.37
C ASN A 178 -16.52 -5.11 -0.79
N TYR A 179 -15.46 -5.72 -1.36
CA TYR A 179 -14.64 -5.09 -2.38
C TYR A 179 -14.50 -5.94 -3.64
N GLU A 180 -14.00 -7.17 -3.53
CA GLU A 180 -13.68 -8.00 -4.69
C GLU A 180 -14.92 -8.50 -5.44
N GLU A 181 -15.85 -9.17 -4.76
CA GLU A 181 -17.09 -9.69 -5.36
C GLU A 181 -17.96 -8.60 -6.02
N PRO A 182 -18.18 -7.41 -5.41
CA PRO A 182 -18.91 -6.35 -6.10
C PRO A 182 -18.34 -6.01 -7.47
N ILE A 183 -17.03 -5.84 -7.58
CA ILE A 183 -16.37 -5.40 -8.82
C ILE A 183 -16.24 -6.56 -9.81
N PHE A 184 -15.63 -7.68 -9.39
CA PHE A 184 -15.19 -8.74 -10.29
C PHE A 184 -16.23 -9.85 -10.51
N GLU A 185 -17.18 -10.05 -9.59
CA GLU A 185 -18.22 -11.08 -9.72
C GLU A 185 -19.60 -10.48 -10.06
N ARG A 186 -19.99 -9.36 -9.44
CA ARG A 186 -21.33 -8.76 -9.58
C ARG A 186 -21.40 -7.64 -10.61
N GLY A 187 -20.28 -7.05 -11.02
CA GLY A 187 -20.24 -5.92 -11.96
C GLY A 187 -20.86 -4.63 -11.42
N THR A 188 -20.84 -4.45 -10.10
CA THR A 188 -21.40 -3.29 -9.39
C THR A 188 -20.29 -2.43 -8.81
N MET A 189 -20.44 -1.11 -8.89
CA MET A 189 -19.50 -0.19 -8.22
C MET A 189 -19.58 -0.35 -6.71
N LEU A 190 -18.43 -0.14 -6.06
CA LEU A 190 -18.35 -0.06 -4.60
C LEU A 190 -19.25 1.06 -4.10
N GLU A 191 -19.91 0.82 -2.96
CA GLU A 191 -20.57 1.90 -2.25
C GLU A 191 -19.53 2.96 -1.88
N MET A 192 -19.90 4.23 -1.96
CA MET A 192 -19.01 5.28 -1.49
C MET A 192 -18.77 5.04 -0.01
N THR A 193 -17.52 4.95 0.42
CA THR A 193 -17.15 4.88 1.83
C THR A 193 -17.86 6.04 2.55
N GLN A 194 -18.84 5.72 3.39
CA GLN A 194 -19.60 6.75 4.09
C GLN A 194 -18.67 7.52 5.01
N LYS A 195 -18.93 8.82 5.20
CA LYS A 195 -18.04 9.69 6.00
C LYS A 195 -17.93 9.20 7.45
N GLU A 196 -18.92 8.46 7.93
CA GLU A 196 -19.00 7.90 9.29
C GLU A 196 -18.38 6.49 9.42
N GLU A 197 -18.07 5.81 8.32
CA GLU A 197 -17.53 4.45 8.35
C GLU A 197 -16.02 4.45 8.58
N LYS A 198 -15.64 4.21 9.83
CA LYS A 198 -14.25 4.01 10.25
C LYS A 198 -13.85 2.57 9.93
N GLN A 199 -13.25 2.35 8.76
CA GLN A 199 -12.82 1.04 8.30
C GLN A 199 -11.42 0.69 8.84
N GLU A 200 -11.25 -0.54 9.34
CA GLU A 200 -9.91 -1.04 9.69
C GLU A 200 -9.04 -1.20 8.43
N PRO A 201 -7.71 -1.05 8.56
CA PRO A 201 -6.79 -1.27 7.44
C PRO A 201 -6.89 -2.70 6.89
N PHE A 202 -6.82 -2.84 5.57
CA PHE A 202 -6.64 -4.12 4.91
C PHE A 202 -5.17 -4.46 4.83
N ILE A 203 -4.78 -5.57 5.45
CA ILE A 203 -3.38 -5.98 5.54
C ILE A 203 -3.18 -7.26 4.73
N PHE A 204 -2.34 -7.15 3.70
CA PHE A 204 -1.91 -8.26 2.85
C PHE A 204 -0.40 -8.45 2.95
N GLN A 205 0.08 -9.65 2.66
CA GLN A 205 1.49 -9.97 2.60
C GLN A 205 1.83 -10.52 1.23
N PHE A 206 2.83 -9.92 0.59
CA PHE A 206 3.46 -10.46 -0.60
C PHE A 206 4.65 -11.32 -0.17
N VAL A 207 4.45 -12.63 -0.17
CA VAL A 207 5.38 -13.63 0.36
C VAL A 207 6.09 -14.31 -0.80
N PHE A 208 7.40 -14.09 -0.93
CA PHE A 208 8.24 -14.78 -1.91
C PHE A 208 8.43 -16.24 -1.50
N LYS A 209 8.52 -17.15 -2.48
CA LYS A 209 8.78 -18.58 -2.20
C LYS A 209 10.22 -18.85 -1.76
N GLY A 210 11.15 -17.94 -2.01
CA GLY A 210 12.52 -18.04 -1.51
C GLY A 210 12.57 -17.71 -0.02
N GLU A 211 13.08 -18.63 0.80
CA GLU A 211 13.13 -18.49 2.26
C GLU A 211 13.98 -17.30 2.74
N ASP A 212 14.91 -16.82 1.91
CA ASP A 212 15.82 -15.72 2.22
C ASP A 212 15.24 -14.32 1.95
N VAL A 213 14.07 -14.23 1.29
CA VAL A 213 13.43 -12.97 0.95
C VAL A 213 12.30 -12.70 1.94
N ALA A 214 12.40 -11.55 2.61
CA ALA A 214 11.38 -11.11 3.53
C ALA A 214 10.00 -11.00 2.84
N PRO A 215 8.88 -11.27 3.53
CA PRO A 215 7.60 -10.82 3.00
C PRO A 215 7.52 -9.29 3.01
N LEU A 216 6.77 -8.74 2.07
CA LEU A 216 6.38 -7.32 2.04
C LEU A 216 4.95 -7.19 2.58
N THR A 217 4.71 -6.28 3.53
CA THR A 217 3.38 -6.07 4.11
C THR A 217 2.69 -4.89 3.43
N LEU A 218 1.62 -5.16 2.71
CA LEU A 218 0.78 -4.14 2.09
C LEU A 218 -0.30 -3.75 3.08
N VAL A 219 -0.29 -2.49 3.50
CA VAL A 219 -1.33 -1.95 4.39
C VAL A 219 -2.13 -0.92 3.63
N PHE A 220 -3.34 -1.28 3.26
CA PHE A 220 -4.25 -0.35 2.62
C PHE A 220 -5.16 0.25 3.68
N PHE A 221 -4.88 1.49 4.00
CA PHE A 221 -5.72 2.27 4.89
C PHE A 221 -6.54 3.24 4.03
N ASP A 222 -7.69 2.75 3.56
CA ASP A 222 -8.65 3.56 2.83
C ASP A 222 -9.43 4.41 3.81
N VAL A 223 -8.97 5.64 4.00
CA VAL A 223 -9.72 6.64 4.74
C VAL A 223 -10.27 7.65 3.76
N ALA A 224 -11.53 8.04 3.97
CA ALA A 224 -12.15 9.13 3.22
C ALA A 224 -11.23 10.36 3.27
N GLY A 225 -10.98 11.00 2.12
CA GLY A 225 -9.98 12.07 1.99
C GLY A 225 -10.28 13.34 2.80
N GLU A 226 -11.47 13.44 3.39
CA GLU A 226 -11.92 14.53 4.25
C GLU A 226 -11.78 14.16 5.75
N ILE A 227 -10.66 13.58 6.17
CA ILE A 227 -10.37 13.43 7.61
C ILE A 227 -9.96 14.81 8.14
N MET A 228 -10.90 15.62 8.61
CA MET A 228 -10.55 16.91 9.23
C MET A 228 -11.17 17.14 10.61
N THR A 229 -11.91 16.18 11.17
CA THR A 229 -12.60 16.38 12.46
C THR A 229 -12.22 15.40 13.57
N ASP A 230 -11.72 14.20 13.26
CA ASP A 230 -11.32 13.20 14.26
C ASP A 230 -9.80 13.16 14.45
N ARG A 231 -9.34 13.61 15.63
CA ARG A 231 -7.91 13.67 15.97
C ARG A 231 -7.25 12.29 16.04
N ASP A 232 -7.94 11.27 16.55
CA ASP A 232 -7.35 9.93 16.72
C ASP A 232 -7.10 9.26 15.35
N LEU A 233 -8.00 9.47 14.39
CA LEU A 233 -7.83 9.00 13.00
C LEU A 233 -6.76 9.79 12.25
N LEU A 234 -6.67 11.10 12.47
CA LEU A 234 -5.61 11.95 11.92
C LEU A 234 -4.23 11.49 12.37
N ASP A 235 -4.06 11.23 13.67
CA ASP A 235 -2.78 10.74 14.22
C ASP A 235 -2.41 9.36 13.66
N LEU A 236 -3.40 8.47 13.49
CA LEU A 236 -3.18 7.17 12.89
C LEU A 236 -2.77 7.28 11.40
N TYR A 237 -3.44 8.15 10.65
CA TYR A 237 -3.14 8.42 9.24
C TYR A 237 -1.76 9.08 9.07
N ALA A 238 -1.41 10.01 9.96
CA ALA A 238 -0.08 10.62 10.02
C ALA A 238 1.01 9.56 10.27
N ALA A 239 0.79 8.68 11.25
CA ALA A 239 1.73 7.59 11.55
C ALA A 239 1.86 6.60 10.39
N HIS A 240 0.76 6.31 9.69
CA HIS A 240 0.75 5.47 8.48
C HIS A 240 1.68 6.03 7.39
N ILE A 241 1.53 7.32 7.04
CA ILE A 241 2.37 7.97 6.03
C ILE A 241 3.82 8.08 6.51
N LYS A 242 4.03 8.52 7.76
CA LYS A 242 5.36 8.73 8.34
C LYS A 242 6.21 7.46 8.37
N ASN A 243 5.59 6.31 8.64
CA ASN A 243 6.28 5.03 8.72
C ASN A 243 6.14 4.19 7.43
N SER A 244 5.67 4.80 6.34
CA SER A 244 5.60 4.15 5.04
C SER A 244 7.00 3.99 4.42
N SER A 245 7.18 2.90 3.69
CA SER A 245 8.38 2.60 2.91
C SER A 245 8.18 2.92 1.42
N GLY A 246 6.94 3.12 1.00
CA GLY A 246 6.58 3.59 -0.33
C GLY A 246 5.19 4.22 -0.32
N ILE A 247 4.97 5.17 -1.23
CA ILE A 247 3.71 5.90 -1.36
C ILE A 247 3.15 5.68 -2.76
N LEU A 248 1.87 5.37 -2.84
CA LEU A 248 1.05 5.36 -4.05
C LEU A 248 0.16 6.61 -4.02
N PHE A 249 0.58 7.68 -4.69
CA PHE A 249 -0.11 8.97 -4.74
C PHE A 249 -1.08 9.00 -5.92
N MET A 250 -2.37 8.80 -5.63
CA MET A 250 -3.46 8.69 -6.61
C MET A 250 -3.95 10.06 -7.06
N VAL A 251 -4.04 10.23 -8.38
CA VAL A 251 -4.54 11.43 -9.04
C VAL A 251 -5.61 11.04 -10.05
N ASP A 252 -6.78 11.64 -9.97
CA ASP A 252 -7.79 11.49 -11.01
C ASP A 252 -7.57 12.58 -12.08
N PRO A 253 -7.40 12.22 -13.37
CA PRO A 253 -7.27 13.18 -14.47
C PRO A 253 -8.34 14.29 -14.46
N LEU A 254 -9.56 14.01 -14.01
CA LEU A 254 -10.68 14.96 -13.97
C LEU A 254 -10.52 16.07 -12.92
N GLN A 255 -9.62 15.89 -11.95
CA GLN A 255 -9.26 16.93 -10.99
C GLN A 255 -8.38 18.01 -11.61
N ILE A 256 -7.69 17.69 -12.71
CA ILE A 256 -6.86 18.64 -13.43
C ILE A 256 -7.75 19.46 -14.36
N LYS A 257 -7.86 20.76 -14.06
CA LYS A 257 -8.75 21.68 -14.79
C LYS A 257 -8.53 21.62 -16.31
N THR A 258 -7.29 21.66 -16.77
CA THR A 258 -6.94 21.59 -18.20
C THR A 258 -7.50 20.34 -18.89
N ILE A 259 -7.46 19.19 -18.21
CA ILE A 259 -8.00 17.93 -18.73
C ILE A 259 -9.52 18.01 -18.80
N ARG A 260 -10.16 18.42 -17.70
CA ARG A 260 -11.63 18.55 -17.63
C ARG A 260 -12.17 19.48 -18.71
N ASP A 261 -11.56 20.64 -18.89
CA ASP A 261 -11.97 21.63 -19.89
C ASP A 261 -11.88 21.05 -21.32
N ARG A 262 -10.85 20.24 -21.62
CA ARG A 262 -10.72 19.56 -22.92
C ARG A 262 -11.71 18.42 -23.12
N LEU A 263 -11.96 17.62 -22.08
CA LEU A 263 -12.95 16.54 -22.15
C LEU A 263 -14.35 17.10 -22.43
N LEU A 264 -14.69 18.24 -21.82
CA LEU A 264 -15.94 18.95 -22.09
C LEU A 264 -16.07 19.38 -23.56
N LEU A 265 -14.97 19.85 -24.17
CA LEU A 265 -14.95 20.23 -25.58
C LEU A 265 -15.12 19.01 -26.52
N ASN A 266 -14.47 17.89 -26.20
CA ASN A 266 -14.45 16.71 -27.07
C ASN A 266 -15.71 15.83 -26.93
N VAL A 267 -16.34 15.78 -25.76
CA VAL A 267 -17.46 14.87 -25.44
C VAL A 267 -18.81 15.60 -25.34
N GLY A 268 -18.81 16.95 -25.26
CA GLY A 268 -20.02 17.76 -25.15
C GLY A 268 -20.76 17.64 -23.80
N ASN A 269 -22.00 18.15 -23.74
CA ASN A 269 -22.83 18.22 -22.50
C ASN A 269 -23.28 16.87 -21.92
N GLN A 270 -22.89 15.72 -22.47
CA GLN A 270 -23.08 14.40 -21.81
C GLN A 270 -22.18 14.24 -20.57
N ALA A 271 -21.27 15.18 -20.37
CA ALA A 271 -20.38 15.38 -19.24
C ALA A 271 -21.04 15.80 -17.90
N GLY A 272 -22.36 15.63 -17.75
CA GLY A 272 -23.18 16.20 -16.66
C GLY A 272 -22.78 15.81 -15.22
N GLU A 273 -21.82 14.90 -15.03
CA GLU A 273 -21.31 14.47 -13.72
C GLU A 273 -19.88 14.92 -13.40
N PHE A 274 -19.12 15.52 -14.33
CA PHE A 274 -17.71 15.89 -14.08
C PHE A 274 -17.52 17.19 -13.27
N ALA A 275 -18.60 17.79 -12.76
CA ALA A 275 -18.65 19.14 -12.21
C ALA A 275 -18.70 19.23 -10.66
N SER A 276 -18.38 18.15 -9.94
CA SER A 276 -18.14 18.25 -8.50
C SER A 276 -16.83 19.00 -8.22
N ARG A 277 -16.81 19.79 -7.13
CA ARG A 277 -15.59 20.42 -6.61
C ARG A 277 -14.63 19.33 -6.13
N TYR A 278 -13.77 18.84 -7.02
CA TYR A 278 -12.68 17.96 -6.63
C TYR A 278 -11.61 18.76 -5.90
N ASP A 279 -11.07 18.22 -4.82
CA ASP A 279 -9.84 18.75 -4.22
C ASP A 279 -8.73 18.70 -5.28
N GLU A 280 -7.97 19.79 -5.42
CA GLU A 280 -6.87 19.83 -6.37
C GLU A 280 -5.74 18.91 -5.88
N PRO A 281 -5.12 18.09 -6.77
CA PRO A 281 -4.06 17.17 -6.38
C PRO A 281 -2.88 17.87 -5.67
N ARG A 282 -2.65 19.13 -6.03
CA ARG A 282 -1.66 20.01 -5.40
C ARG A 282 -1.93 20.27 -3.92
N GLU A 283 -3.17 20.58 -3.56
CA GLU A 283 -3.55 20.83 -2.17
C GLU A 283 -3.38 19.57 -1.32
N VAL A 284 -3.69 18.40 -1.88
CA VAL A 284 -3.44 17.11 -1.22
C VAL A 284 -1.96 16.88 -0.99
N ALA A 285 -1.10 17.18 -1.99
CA ALA A 285 0.35 17.03 -1.85
C ALA A 285 0.92 17.97 -0.78
N ILE A 286 0.48 19.24 -0.75
CA ILE A 286 0.88 20.23 0.26
C ILE A 286 0.42 19.78 1.64
N THR A 287 -0.87 19.49 1.81
CA THR A 287 -1.46 19.04 3.09
C THR A 287 -0.78 17.77 3.59
N MET A 288 -0.50 16.82 2.70
CA MET A 288 0.20 15.59 3.02
C MET A 288 1.61 15.90 3.56
N PHE A 289 2.33 16.77 2.86
CA PHE A 289 3.69 17.11 3.26
C PHE A 289 3.69 17.87 4.58
N GLU A 290 2.94 18.97 4.70
CA GLU A 290 2.91 19.82 5.89
C GLU A 290 2.50 19.05 7.14
N ASN A 291 1.43 18.26 7.07
CA ASN A 291 0.88 17.60 8.24
C ASN A 291 1.59 16.30 8.62
N PHE A 292 2.17 15.57 7.66
CA PHE A 292 2.61 14.19 7.90
C PHE A 292 4.11 13.95 7.67
N ILE A 293 4.80 14.85 6.98
CA ILE A 293 6.21 14.67 6.57
C ILE A 293 7.11 15.82 7.06
N GLY A 294 6.69 17.07 6.87
CA GLY A 294 7.49 18.29 7.04
C GLY A 294 7.89 18.63 8.48
N HIS A 295 7.43 17.85 9.46
CA HIS A 295 7.88 17.95 10.86
C HIS A 295 9.22 17.25 11.13
N GLN A 296 9.86 16.69 10.10
CA GLN A 296 11.23 16.19 10.18
C GLN A 296 12.22 17.30 9.79
N ASP A 297 13.45 17.27 10.32
CA ASP A 297 14.54 18.22 9.98
C ASP A 297 14.95 18.21 8.49
N LYS A 298 14.25 17.44 7.64
CA LYS A 298 14.43 17.35 6.20
C LYS A 298 13.36 18.17 5.47
N ALA A 299 13.81 19.05 4.58
CA ALA A 299 12.91 19.84 3.71
C ALA A 299 12.18 19.01 2.63
N LYS A 300 12.50 17.71 2.47
CA LYS A 300 11.90 16.80 1.48
C LYS A 300 11.81 15.37 2.01
N THR A 301 10.89 14.57 1.47
CA THR A 301 10.84 13.11 1.71
C THR A 301 11.70 12.33 0.72
N ASP A 302 12.36 11.28 1.24
CA ASP A 302 13.11 10.26 0.50
C ASP A 302 12.33 8.95 0.35
N ILE A 303 11.08 8.90 0.83
CA ILE A 303 10.18 7.77 0.60
C ILE A 303 9.86 7.70 -0.90
N PRO A 304 10.11 6.57 -1.58
CA PRO A 304 9.73 6.38 -2.98
C PRO A 304 8.23 6.59 -3.20
N THR A 305 7.87 7.52 -4.07
CA THR A 305 6.48 7.89 -4.35
C THR A 305 6.11 7.64 -5.81
N ALA A 306 5.20 6.71 -6.06
CA ALA A 306 4.59 6.51 -7.36
C ALA A 306 3.35 7.42 -7.48
N VAL A 307 3.38 8.38 -8.38
CA VAL A 307 2.25 9.24 -8.74
C VAL A 307 1.44 8.52 -9.82
N VAL A 308 0.20 8.18 -9.52
CA VAL A 308 -0.63 7.26 -10.31
C VAL A 308 -1.86 7.98 -10.83
N LEU A 309 -1.95 8.16 -12.16
CA LEU A 309 -3.18 8.59 -12.82
C LEU A 309 -4.16 7.42 -12.92
N THR A 310 -5.23 7.44 -12.12
CA THR A 310 -6.07 6.26 -11.82
C THR A 310 -7.10 5.89 -12.88
N LYS A 311 -7.56 6.87 -13.67
CA LYS A 311 -8.60 6.72 -14.70
C LYS A 311 -8.04 7.01 -16.08
N SER A 312 -6.91 6.38 -16.40
CA SER A 312 -6.19 6.64 -17.65
C SER A 312 -6.98 6.27 -18.91
N ASP A 313 -8.00 5.44 -18.80
CA ASP A 313 -8.97 5.16 -19.87
C ASP A 313 -9.68 6.43 -20.35
N MET A 314 -9.89 7.44 -19.48
CA MET A 314 -10.45 8.73 -19.87
C MET A 314 -9.56 9.55 -20.80
N LEU A 315 -8.25 9.28 -20.79
CA LEU A 315 -7.30 9.94 -21.67
C LEU A 315 -7.49 9.51 -23.13
N GLN A 316 -8.22 8.41 -23.40
CA GLN A 316 -8.58 8.02 -24.76
C GLN A 316 -9.41 9.08 -25.49
N HIS A 317 -10.17 9.90 -24.76
CA HIS A 317 -10.96 11.01 -25.33
C HIS A 317 -10.11 12.24 -25.65
N LEU A 318 -8.83 12.25 -25.27
CA LEU A 318 -7.87 13.31 -25.53
C LEU A 318 -6.81 12.92 -26.56
N LYS A 319 -6.85 11.66 -27.05
CA LYS A 319 -5.85 11.18 -27.99
C LYS A 319 -6.09 11.76 -29.38
N GLU A 320 -5.04 12.29 -29.97
CA GLU A 320 -5.01 12.80 -31.33
C GLU A 320 -3.78 12.20 -32.04
N GLU A 321 -3.83 11.98 -33.36
CA GLU A 321 -2.72 11.36 -34.10
C GLU A 321 -1.40 12.12 -33.91
N ASP A 322 -1.46 13.45 -34.03
CA ASP A 322 -0.35 14.38 -33.74
C ASP A 322 -0.60 15.20 -32.47
N GLY A 323 -1.27 14.59 -31.48
CA GLY A 323 -1.71 15.26 -30.27
C GLY A 323 -0.59 15.91 -29.47
N GLU A 324 -0.81 17.17 -29.07
CA GLU A 324 0.13 17.90 -28.22
C GLU A 324 0.26 17.26 -26.82
N TYR A 325 -0.80 16.61 -26.32
CA TYR A 325 -0.89 16.09 -24.96
C TYR A 325 -0.66 14.59 -24.90
N ILE A 326 -1.52 13.82 -25.56
CA ILE A 326 -1.46 12.36 -25.63
C ILE A 326 -1.67 11.94 -27.07
N ARG A 327 -0.77 11.09 -27.55
CA ARG A 327 -0.82 10.53 -28.90
C ARG A 327 -1.64 9.24 -28.92
N SER A 328 -2.22 8.92 -30.08
CA SER A 328 -2.98 7.67 -30.26
C SER A 328 -2.18 6.40 -29.99
N ASN A 329 -0.84 6.43 -30.14
CA ASN A 329 0.07 5.32 -29.87
C ASN A 329 0.79 5.41 -28.51
N SER A 330 0.25 6.20 -27.59
CA SER A 330 0.76 6.39 -26.23
C SER A 330 0.94 5.06 -25.47
N ASN A 331 1.99 4.96 -24.65
CA ASN A 331 2.22 3.78 -23.80
C ASN A 331 1.14 3.62 -22.72
N VAL A 332 0.41 4.69 -22.41
CA VAL A 332 -0.70 4.70 -21.45
C VAL A 332 -1.81 3.72 -21.81
N PHE A 333 -2.00 3.46 -23.11
CA PHE A 333 -3.04 2.57 -23.63
C PHE A 333 -2.55 1.15 -23.90
N ARG A 334 -1.31 0.83 -23.54
CA ARG A 334 -0.69 -0.49 -23.75
C ARG A 334 -0.37 -1.14 -22.41
N ASP A 335 -0.99 -2.28 -22.16
CA ASP A 335 -0.68 -3.08 -20.97
C ASP A 335 0.73 -3.69 -21.04
N VAL A 336 1.39 -3.82 -19.89
CA VAL A 336 2.74 -4.39 -19.78
C VAL A 336 2.77 -5.35 -18.60
N VAL A 337 3.30 -6.56 -18.85
CA VAL A 337 3.47 -7.58 -17.82
C VAL A 337 4.93 -7.72 -17.45
N HIS A 338 5.27 -7.41 -16.20
CA HIS A 338 6.61 -7.64 -15.66
C HIS A 338 6.75 -9.06 -15.11
N ARG A 339 7.93 -9.67 -15.30
CA ARG A 339 8.24 -11.02 -14.81
C ARG A 339 9.62 -11.02 -14.17
N GLN A 340 9.70 -11.44 -12.91
CA GLN A 340 10.92 -11.57 -12.08
C GLN A 340 11.71 -10.27 -11.81
N HIS A 341 11.72 -9.32 -12.74
CA HIS A 341 12.39 -8.04 -12.67
C HIS A 341 11.49 -6.92 -13.19
N LEU A 342 11.79 -5.68 -12.82
CA LEU A 342 11.21 -4.51 -13.46
C LEU A 342 11.83 -4.39 -14.87
N ASN A 343 11.01 -4.24 -15.90
CA ASN A 343 11.51 -3.88 -17.23
C ASN A 343 11.76 -2.38 -17.25
N MET A 344 13.03 -1.99 -17.22
CA MET A 344 13.45 -0.59 -17.09
C MET A 344 13.05 0.24 -18.31
N THR A 345 13.08 -0.34 -19.51
CA THR A 345 12.70 0.33 -20.75
C THR A 345 11.21 0.68 -20.75
N GLU A 346 10.36 -0.29 -20.40
CA GLU A 346 8.91 -0.07 -20.29
C GLU A 346 8.56 0.93 -19.19
N PHE A 347 9.25 0.83 -18.04
CA PHE A 347 9.12 1.78 -16.94
C PHE A 347 9.51 3.21 -17.35
N GLU A 348 10.67 3.41 -17.98
CA GLU A 348 11.14 4.73 -18.40
C GLU A 348 10.23 5.37 -19.44
N ASN A 349 9.66 4.56 -20.34
CA ASN A 349 8.68 5.01 -21.32
C ASN A 349 7.44 5.60 -20.65
N ILE A 350 6.77 4.86 -19.76
CA ILE A 350 5.56 5.36 -19.09
C ILE A 350 5.88 6.53 -18.15
N ASN A 351 6.96 6.42 -17.38
CA ASN A 351 7.38 7.46 -16.43
C ASN A 351 7.68 8.78 -17.15
N GLY A 352 8.47 8.74 -18.23
CA GLY A 352 8.79 9.92 -19.01
C GLY A 352 7.57 10.52 -19.73
N GLU A 353 6.67 9.67 -20.23
CA GLU A 353 5.45 10.11 -20.90
C GLU A 353 4.48 10.82 -19.94
N ILE A 354 4.16 10.20 -18.80
CA ILE A 354 3.25 10.80 -17.81
C ILE A 354 3.86 12.03 -17.14
N ARG A 355 5.17 12.02 -16.86
CA ARG A 355 5.86 13.21 -16.34
C ARG A 355 5.70 14.41 -17.29
N ARG A 356 5.98 14.23 -18.58
CA ARG A 356 5.82 15.30 -19.60
C ARG A 356 4.36 15.70 -19.79
N PHE A 357 3.44 14.75 -19.70
CA PHE A 357 2.00 15.04 -19.77
C PHE A 357 1.58 15.96 -18.62
N LEU A 358 1.92 15.61 -17.36
CA LEU A 358 1.61 16.41 -16.19
C LEU A 358 2.27 17.79 -16.22
N GLU A 359 3.51 17.89 -16.69
CA GLU A 359 4.18 19.20 -16.91
C GLU A 359 3.41 20.12 -17.86
N LYS A 360 2.65 19.57 -18.81
CA LYS A 360 1.82 20.34 -19.76
C LYS A 360 0.44 20.68 -19.21
N VAL A 361 -0.21 19.74 -18.53
CA VAL A 361 -1.60 19.92 -18.06
C VAL A 361 -1.71 20.58 -16.70
N ASP A 362 -0.71 20.42 -15.84
CA ASP A 362 -0.68 20.91 -14.46
C ASP A 362 0.76 21.06 -13.94
N ARG A 363 1.49 22.03 -14.49
CA ARG A 363 2.84 22.37 -14.02
C ARG A 363 2.89 22.71 -12.51
N PRO A 364 1.96 23.50 -11.93
CA PRO A 364 1.97 23.79 -10.50
C PRO A 364 1.91 22.54 -9.60
N PHE A 365 1.09 21.55 -9.94
CA PHE A 365 1.06 20.28 -9.22
C PHE A 365 2.40 19.54 -9.32
N LYS A 366 2.95 19.44 -10.54
CA LYS A 366 4.23 18.79 -10.78
C LYS A 366 5.36 19.45 -10.00
N ASP A 367 5.42 20.78 -10.02
CA ASP A 367 6.46 21.54 -9.31
C ASP A 367 6.34 21.36 -7.79
N ALA A 368 5.11 21.26 -7.25
CA ALA A 368 4.90 20.94 -5.84
C ALA A 368 5.47 19.55 -5.47
N LEU A 369 5.30 18.55 -6.33
CA LEU A 369 5.90 17.23 -6.13
C LEU A 369 7.44 17.29 -6.15
N ASP A 370 8.03 18.03 -7.11
CA ASP A 370 9.49 18.21 -7.19
C ASP A 370 10.07 18.96 -5.97
N VAL A 371 9.27 19.84 -5.35
CA VAL A 371 9.64 20.54 -4.11
C VAL A 371 9.66 19.58 -2.93
N TYR A 372 8.64 18.75 -2.75
CA TYR A 372 8.46 17.97 -1.52
C TYR A 372 9.04 16.55 -1.56
N PHE A 373 9.21 15.98 -2.75
CA PHE A 373 9.62 14.58 -2.94
C PHE A 373 10.93 14.50 -3.74
N THR A 374 11.83 13.62 -3.32
CA THR A 374 13.12 13.41 -4.01
C THR A 374 13.14 12.21 -4.94
N ASP A 375 12.22 11.26 -4.77
CA ASP A 375 12.19 9.98 -5.49
C ASP A 375 10.78 9.71 -6.01
N THR A 376 10.45 10.32 -7.15
CA THR A 376 9.13 10.22 -7.78
C THR A 376 9.18 9.48 -9.11
N ALA A 377 8.20 8.60 -9.31
CA ALA A 377 7.90 7.98 -10.60
C ALA A 377 6.44 8.19 -10.96
N TYR A 378 6.14 8.27 -12.25
CA TYR A 378 4.81 8.59 -12.75
C TYR A 378 4.23 7.43 -13.54
N PHE A 379 2.97 7.10 -13.26
CA PHE A 379 2.27 5.97 -13.86
C PHE A 379 0.86 6.39 -14.27
N ALA A 380 0.28 5.61 -15.18
CA ALA A 380 -1.11 5.71 -15.55
C ALA A 380 -1.69 4.29 -15.56
N VAL A 381 -2.84 4.14 -14.92
CA VAL A 381 -3.52 2.87 -14.73
C VAL A 381 -4.99 3.04 -15.06
N SER A 382 -5.66 1.95 -15.43
CA SER A 382 -7.11 1.91 -15.45
C SER A 382 -7.53 0.71 -14.63
N ALA A 383 -8.09 0.95 -13.44
CA ALA A 383 -8.41 -0.11 -12.50
C ALA A 383 -9.52 -1.03 -13.04
N LEU A 384 -10.47 -0.48 -13.80
CA LEU A 384 -11.59 -1.25 -14.37
C LEU A 384 -11.41 -1.59 -15.86
N GLY A 385 -10.54 -0.86 -16.57
CA GLY A 385 -10.40 -0.95 -18.03
C GLY A 385 -11.49 -0.19 -18.81
N SER A 386 -12.52 0.31 -18.13
CA SER A 386 -13.59 1.13 -18.68
C SER A 386 -14.22 2.01 -17.60
N ASN A 387 -14.87 3.10 -18.02
CA ASN A 387 -15.62 3.94 -17.10
C ASN A 387 -17.03 3.34 -16.87
N PRO A 388 -17.47 3.13 -15.61
CA PRO A 388 -18.81 2.65 -15.31
C PRO A 388 -19.89 3.66 -15.76
N VAL A 389 -21.09 3.14 -16.06
CA VAL A 389 -22.29 3.93 -16.41
C VAL A 389 -23.37 3.60 -15.39
N ASP A 390 -24.02 4.62 -14.79
CA ASP A 390 -25.04 4.45 -13.74
C ASP A 390 -24.61 3.54 -12.58
N ARG A 391 -23.34 3.66 -12.15
CA ARG A 391 -22.70 2.82 -11.11
C ARG A 391 -22.65 1.32 -11.46
N LYS A 392 -22.86 0.96 -12.72
CA LYS A 392 -22.67 -0.41 -13.23
C LYS A 392 -21.41 -0.47 -14.07
N ILE A 393 -20.63 -1.51 -13.83
CA ILE A 393 -19.47 -1.81 -14.63
C ILE A 393 -19.98 -2.37 -15.96
N THR A 394 -19.54 -1.77 -17.06
CA THR A 394 -19.93 -2.21 -18.40
C THR A 394 -18.89 -3.20 -18.92
N GLY A 395 -19.34 -4.41 -19.25
CA GLY A 395 -18.46 -5.47 -19.75
C GLY A 395 -17.65 -6.18 -18.65
N VAL A 396 -16.58 -6.86 -19.09
CA VAL A 396 -15.67 -7.59 -18.19
C VAL A 396 -14.61 -6.61 -17.65
N VAL A 397 -14.40 -6.61 -16.34
CA VAL A 397 -13.33 -5.85 -15.70
C VAL A 397 -11.99 -6.31 -16.25
N ASN A 398 -11.23 -5.39 -16.84
CA ASN A 398 -9.93 -5.67 -17.43
C ASN A 398 -8.92 -4.59 -17.01
N PRO A 399 -8.30 -4.71 -15.82
CA PRO A 399 -7.37 -3.71 -15.32
C PRO A 399 -6.15 -3.58 -16.23
N TRP A 400 -5.66 -2.35 -16.46
CA TRP A 400 -4.44 -2.10 -17.24
C TRP A 400 -3.36 -1.47 -16.37
N ARG A 401 -2.15 -2.02 -16.43
CA ARG A 401 -0.93 -1.51 -15.78
C ARG A 401 -1.08 -1.32 -14.25
N VAL A 402 -2.10 -1.94 -13.63
CA VAL A 402 -2.53 -1.65 -12.25
C VAL A 402 -1.45 -2.02 -11.22
N ASP A 403 -0.65 -3.03 -11.53
CA ASP A 403 0.43 -3.55 -10.68
C ASP A 403 1.79 -2.88 -10.94
N GLU A 404 1.98 -2.14 -12.04
CA GLU A 404 3.25 -1.48 -12.35
C GLU A 404 3.77 -0.53 -11.27
N PRO A 405 2.94 0.36 -10.65
CA PRO A 405 3.38 1.19 -9.54
C PRO A 405 3.92 0.36 -8.37
N PHE A 406 3.28 -0.79 -8.11
CA PHE A 406 3.69 -1.72 -7.06
C PHE A 406 5.00 -2.44 -7.41
N VAL A 407 5.15 -2.91 -8.65
CA VAL A 407 6.38 -3.53 -9.13
C VAL A 407 7.56 -2.55 -9.07
N TRP A 408 7.34 -1.28 -9.41
CA TRP A 408 8.36 -0.25 -9.22
C TRP A 408 8.74 -0.08 -7.74
N LEU A 409 7.77 -0.07 -6.83
CA LEU A 409 8.07 -0.03 -5.39
C LEU A 409 8.86 -1.26 -4.93
N LEU A 410 8.58 -2.46 -5.46
CA LEU A 410 9.42 -3.65 -5.19
C LEU A 410 10.87 -3.41 -5.60
N TYR A 411 11.10 -2.82 -6.77
CA TYR A 411 12.44 -2.47 -7.25
C TYR A 411 13.11 -1.43 -6.32
N LYS A 412 12.42 -0.35 -5.98
CA LYS A 412 12.93 0.70 -5.08
C LYS A 412 13.27 0.19 -3.68
N LEU A 413 12.47 -0.76 -3.19
CA LEU A 413 12.68 -1.43 -1.91
C LEU A 413 13.70 -2.58 -1.97
N ASN A 414 14.34 -2.81 -3.13
CA ASN A 414 15.34 -3.85 -3.37
C ASN A 414 14.82 -5.29 -3.21
N TYR A 415 13.53 -5.54 -3.47
CA TYR A 415 12.97 -6.89 -3.54
C TYR A 415 13.22 -7.56 -4.89
N ILE A 416 13.34 -6.76 -5.95
CA ILE A 416 13.58 -7.24 -7.31
C ILE A 416 14.65 -6.35 -7.99
N GLU A 417 15.28 -6.89 -9.03
CA GLU A 417 16.20 -6.14 -9.88
C GLU A 417 15.43 -5.39 -10.99
N GLY A 418 16.08 -4.38 -11.56
CA GLY A 418 15.67 -3.76 -12.82
C GLY A 418 16.57 -4.25 -13.96
N ARG A 419 15.99 -4.53 -15.14
CA ARG A 419 16.73 -4.93 -16.34
C ARG A 419 16.24 -4.16 -17.56
N GLU A 420 17.15 -3.76 -18.42
CA GLU A 420 16.80 -3.23 -19.74
C GLU A 420 16.13 -4.32 -20.59
N GLY A 421 15.15 -3.95 -21.40
CA GLY A 421 14.48 -4.89 -22.30
C GLY A 421 15.44 -5.33 -23.41
N GLY A 422 15.92 -6.57 -23.36
CA GLY A 422 16.60 -7.23 -24.47
C GLY A 422 15.61 -7.98 -25.37
N GLU A 423 15.84 -8.00 -26.67
CA GLU A 423 15.12 -8.85 -27.63
C GLU A 423 15.15 -10.32 -27.17
N GLY A 424 14.06 -10.80 -26.58
CA GLY A 424 13.90 -12.20 -26.19
C GLY A 424 13.31 -12.40 -24.80
N SER A 425 12.04 -12.05 -24.62
CA SER A 425 11.18 -12.55 -23.53
C SER A 425 9.77 -12.79 -24.04
#